data_AF-A0A5B7C1D3-F1
#
_entry.id   AF-A0A5B7C1D3-F1
#
_cell.length_a   1.000
_cell.length_b   1.000
_cell.length_c   1.000
_cell.angle_alpha   90.00
_cell.angle_beta   90.00
_cell.angle_gamma   90.00
#
_symmetry.space_group_name_H-M   'P 1'
#
loop_
_entity.id
_entity.type
_entity.pdbx_description
1 polymer ?
#
loop_
_entity_poly.entity_id
_entity_poly.type
_entity_poly.pdbx_seq_one_letter_code
_entity_poly.pdbx_strand_id
1 'polypeptide(L)'
;LKEGFKHNKHIVQMELKNIERNSQTSFQHHTSSFKSSHSDSIREEDEELELQWAAIERLPTFKRLRTSLFDSNHHDNGSRTELEGKRVTDVTKLGALERRLFIEKLIKHIENDNLRLLQKLRERIDR
;
A
#
# COMPACT_ATOMS: atom_id res chain seq x y z
N LEU A 1 12.59 -30.81 2.63
CA LEU A 1 11.43 -30.34 3.42
C LEU A 1 11.78 -29.65 4.76
N LYS A 2 13.06 -29.58 5.18
CA LYS A 2 13.47 -28.95 6.46
C LYS A 2 13.97 -27.49 6.37
N GLU A 3 14.11 -26.92 5.17
CA GLU A 3 14.61 -25.54 4.99
C GLU A 3 13.51 -24.46 5.08
N GLY A 4 12.25 -24.79 4.74
CA GLY A 4 11.12 -23.85 4.83
C GLY A 4 10.69 -23.49 6.26
N PHE A 5 11.04 -24.33 7.24
CA PHE A 5 10.70 -24.09 8.65
C PHE A 5 11.65 -23.09 9.34
N LYS A 6 12.91 -23.01 8.89
CA LYS A 6 13.87 -22.02 9.42
C LYS A 6 13.60 -20.62 8.90
N HIS A 7 13.18 -20.51 7.63
CA HIS A 7 12.88 -19.21 7.01
C HIS A 7 11.67 -18.53 7.67
N ASN A 8 10.60 -19.29 7.92
CA ASN A 8 9.43 -18.77 8.64
C ASN A 8 9.74 -18.43 10.11
N LYS A 9 10.57 -19.22 10.79
CA LYS A 9 11.00 -18.91 12.16
C LYS A 9 11.79 -17.59 12.23
N HIS A 10 12.61 -17.28 11.22
CA HIS A 10 13.37 -16.04 11.18
C HIS A 10 12.49 -14.82 10.88
N ILE A 11 11.49 -14.96 10.00
CA ILE A 11 10.52 -13.89 9.70
C ILE A 11 9.69 -13.54 10.94
N VAL A 12 9.21 -14.56 11.67
CA VAL A 12 8.45 -14.35 12.92
C VAL A 12 9.32 -13.75 14.02
N GLN A 13 10.61 -14.10 14.11
CA GLN A 13 11.53 -13.45 15.05
C GLN A 13 11.83 -11.99 14.70
N MET A 14 11.83 -11.60 13.41
CA MET A 14 11.96 -10.19 13.00
C MET A 14 10.73 -9.37 13.38
N GLU A 15 9.52 -9.92 13.21
CA GLU A 15 8.25 -9.29 13.61
C GLU A 15 8.21 -9.03 15.13
N LEU A 16 8.57 -10.04 15.95
CA LEU A 16 8.56 -9.91 17.41
C LEU A 16 9.60 -8.90 17.92
N LYS A 17 10.79 -8.87 17.31
CA LYS A 17 11.85 -7.92 17.68
C LYS A 17 11.53 -6.47 17.26
N ASN A 18 10.65 -6.28 16.28
CA ASN A 18 10.17 -4.94 15.87
C ASN A 18 9.09 -4.41 16.82
N ILE A 19 8.29 -5.30 17.41
CA ILE A 19 7.26 -4.94 18.39
C ILE A 19 7.90 -4.49 19.73
N GLU A 20 9.00 -5.10 20.15
CA GLU A 20 9.70 -4.77 21.41
C GLU A 20 10.45 -3.43 21.37
N ARG A 21 10.64 -2.83 20.18
CA ARG A 21 11.33 -1.53 20.01
C ARG A 21 10.42 -0.30 20.06
N ASN A 22 9.09 -0.46 20.11
CA ASN A 22 8.17 0.69 20.12
C ASN A 22 7.79 1.18 21.53
N SER A 23 8.61 0.89 22.55
CA SER A 23 8.32 1.23 23.94
C SER A 23 9.50 1.90 24.65
N GLN A 24 10.26 2.81 24.02
CA GLN A 24 11.16 3.71 24.78
C GLN A 24 11.72 4.91 23.96
N THR A 25 11.24 6.11 24.34
CA THR A 25 12.00 7.37 24.55
C THR A 25 12.92 7.98 23.47
N SER A 26 12.47 9.16 22.99
CA SER A 26 13.13 10.49 22.95
C SER A 26 14.68 10.67 22.87
N PHE A 27 15.06 11.54 21.90
CA PHE A 27 16.28 12.37 21.72
C PHE A 27 17.66 11.70 21.55
N GLN A 28 18.21 11.76 20.33
CA GLN A 28 19.48 12.47 19.98
C GLN A 28 19.96 12.09 18.56
N HIS A 29 20.37 13.11 17.82
CA HIS A 29 20.94 13.03 16.48
C HIS A 29 22.33 12.41 16.50
N HIS A 30 22.57 11.30 15.79
CA HIS A 30 23.88 11.01 15.18
C HIS A 30 23.66 10.24 13.87
N THR A 31 24.03 10.89 12.77
CA THR A 31 24.10 10.31 11.43
C THR A 31 25.31 9.37 11.37
N SER A 32 25.08 8.07 11.22
CA SER A 32 26.10 7.16 10.69
C SER A 32 25.58 6.50 9.42
N SER A 33 26.11 7.03 8.33
CA SER A 33 25.82 6.71 6.95
C SER A 33 26.28 5.30 6.59
N PHE A 34 25.31 4.41 6.36
CA PHE A 34 25.44 3.24 5.49
C PHE A 34 24.11 3.02 4.76
N LYS A 35 23.75 3.94 3.85
CA LYS A 35 22.61 3.74 2.95
C LYS A 35 23.11 3.14 1.64
N SER A 36 22.83 1.84 1.52
CA SER A 36 22.91 1.07 0.29
C SER A 36 21.93 1.65 -0.74
N SER A 37 22.47 2.25 -1.81
CA SER A 37 21.78 3.09 -2.79
C SER A 37 20.89 2.36 -3.80
N HIS A 38 20.11 1.34 -3.40
CA HIS A 38 19.22 0.63 -4.34
C HIS A 38 17.86 0.20 -3.77
N SER A 39 17.52 0.59 -2.54
CA SER A 39 16.27 0.17 -1.87
C SER A 39 15.43 1.34 -1.30
N ASP A 40 15.74 2.59 -1.64
CA ASP A 40 15.00 3.76 -1.13
C ASP A 40 13.74 4.05 -1.97
N SER A 41 13.72 3.74 -3.28
CA SER A 41 12.62 4.18 -4.16
C SER A 41 11.27 3.49 -3.91
N ILE A 42 11.25 2.19 -3.58
CA ILE A 42 9.99 1.45 -3.32
C ILE A 42 9.36 1.87 -2.00
N ARG A 43 10.19 2.15 -0.98
CA ARG A 43 9.71 2.59 0.34
C ARG A 43 9.13 4.00 0.30
N GLU A 44 9.78 4.91 -0.43
CA GLU A 44 9.29 6.27 -0.60
C GLU A 44 7.93 6.31 -1.33
N GLU A 45 7.72 5.44 -2.33
CA GLU A 45 6.43 5.35 -3.04
C GLU A 45 5.30 4.86 -2.12
N ASP A 46 5.54 3.83 -1.29
CA ASP A 46 4.55 3.35 -0.33
C ASP A 46 4.18 4.42 0.72
N GLU A 47 5.16 5.20 1.20
CA GLU A 47 4.92 6.33 2.12
C GLU A 47 4.09 7.44 1.47
N GLU A 48 4.34 7.78 0.20
CA GLU A 48 3.53 8.75 -0.53
C GLU A 48 2.09 8.27 -0.70
N LEU A 49 1.89 7.00 -1.06
CA LEU A 49 0.56 6.42 -1.20
C LEU A 49 -0.20 6.44 0.13
N GLU A 50 0.47 6.15 1.25
CA GLU A 50 -0.13 6.22 2.58
C GLU A 50 -0.56 7.65 2.93
N LEU A 51 0.27 8.65 2.61
CA LEU A 51 -0.09 10.07 2.79
C LEU A 51 -1.31 10.47 1.94
N GLN A 52 -1.38 10.01 0.69
CA GLN A 52 -2.53 10.28 -0.18
C GLN A 52 -3.81 9.61 0.34
N TRP A 53 -3.73 8.38 0.86
CA TRP A 53 -4.87 7.70 1.49
C TRP A 53 -5.34 8.40 2.76
N ALA A 54 -4.41 8.86 3.61
CA ALA A 54 -4.73 9.63 4.81
C ALA A 54 -5.44 10.95 4.45
N ALA A 55 -5.02 11.62 3.37
CA ALA A 55 -5.70 12.81 2.88
C ALA A 55 -7.15 12.51 2.42
N ILE A 56 -7.38 11.38 1.74
CA ILE A 56 -8.73 10.94 1.33
C ILE A 56 -9.59 10.61 2.56
N GLU A 57 -9.03 9.98 3.59
CA GLU A 57 -9.77 9.59 4.79
C GLU A 57 -10.30 10.81 5.57
N ARG A 58 -9.55 11.91 5.54
CA ARG A 58 -9.90 13.20 6.17
C ARG A 58 -10.98 13.98 5.42
N LEU A 59 -11.38 13.55 4.21
CA LEU A 59 -12.46 14.19 3.48
C LEU A 59 -13.83 13.94 4.14
N PRO A 60 -14.80 14.86 4.00
CA PRO A 60 -16.20 14.60 4.37
C PRO A 60 -16.73 13.33 3.68
N THR A 61 -17.62 12.59 4.33
CA THR A 61 -18.11 11.27 3.89
C THR A 61 -18.46 11.21 2.41
N PHE A 62 -19.19 12.21 1.91
CA PHE A 62 -19.61 12.24 0.50
C PHE A 62 -18.44 12.40 -0.49
N LYS A 63 -17.45 13.24 -0.15
CA LYS A 63 -16.26 13.41 -0.97
C LYS A 63 -15.39 12.16 -0.92
N ARG A 64 -15.19 11.60 0.29
CA ARG A 64 -14.43 10.37 0.50
C ARG A 64 -14.92 9.21 -0.36
N LEU A 65 -16.24 9.01 -0.47
CA LEU A 65 -16.83 7.94 -1.29
C LEU A 65 -16.57 8.07 -2.79
N ARG A 66 -16.30 9.28 -3.28
CA ARG A 66 -16.12 9.56 -4.71
C ARG A 66 -14.66 9.70 -5.11
N THR A 67 -13.75 9.81 -4.15
CA THR A 67 -12.34 10.05 -4.40
C THR A 67 -11.55 8.75 -4.30
N SER A 68 -10.73 8.46 -5.31
CA SER A 68 -9.84 7.30 -5.33
C SER A 68 -8.50 7.64 -5.97
N LEU A 69 -7.47 6.85 -5.66
CA LEU A 69 -6.21 6.83 -6.38
C LEU A 69 -6.41 6.17 -7.75
N PHE A 70 -5.98 6.85 -8.82
CA PHE A 70 -6.15 6.46 -10.21
C PHE A 70 -4.80 6.50 -10.93
N ASP A 71 -4.49 5.49 -11.74
CA ASP A 71 -3.22 5.40 -12.46
C ASP A 71 -3.17 6.39 -13.64
N SER A 72 -2.05 7.08 -13.83
CA SER A 72 -2.00 8.26 -14.71
C SER A 72 -2.11 7.93 -16.22
N ASN A 73 -1.33 7.01 -16.75
CA ASN A 73 -1.64 5.62 -17.07
C ASN A 73 -2.22 5.30 -18.47
N HIS A 74 -3.05 6.15 -19.08
CA HIS A 74 -3.88 5.69 -20.21
C HIS A 74 -4.09 6.63 -21.38
N HIS A 75 -3.28 7.68 -21.52
CA HIS A 75 -3.48 8.61 -22.63
C HIS A 75 -2.21 9.21 -23.24
N ASP A 76 -1.13 8.45 -23.46
CA ASP A 76 -0.36 8.58 -24.70
C ASP A 76 0.66 7.46 -24.92
N ASN A 77 0.67 6.95 -26.15
CA ASN A 77 1.83 6.47 -26.90
C ASN A 77 2.89 5.57 -26.20
N GLY A 78 2.69 4.25 -26.26
CA GLY A 78 3.73 3.27 -26.60
C GLY A 78 4.98 3.10 -25.71
N SER A 79 5.18 3.90 -24.66
CA SER A 79 6.31 3.74 -23.73
C SER A 79 5.82 3.07 -22.46
N ARG A 80 6.12 1.78 -22.34
CA ARG A 80 5.89 0.98 -21.14
C ARG A 80 6.93 1.35 -20.08
N THR A 81 6.94 2.60 -19.65
CA THR A 81 7.74 3.06 -18.52
C THR A 81 6.90 2.82 -17.27
N GLU A 82 7.28 1.79 -16.52
CA GLU A 82 6.65 1.33 -15.27
C GLU A 82 6.83 2.31 -14.09
N LEU A 83 6.79 3.61 -14.35
CA LEU A 83 6.93 4.68 -13.36
C LEU A 83 5.91 5.77 -13.68
N GLU A 84 4.64 5.47 -13.41
CA GLU A 84 3.58 6.47 -13.47
C GLU A 84 2.79 6.50 -12.17
N GLY A 85 2.98 7.59 -11.43
CA GLY A 85 2.39 7.80 -10.12
C GLY A 85 0.87 7.79 -10.16
N LYS A 86 0.28 7.39 -9.03
CA LYS A 86 -1.17 7.43 -8.81
C LYS A 86 -1.58 8.85 -8.48
N ARG A 87 -2.69 9.30 -9.05
CA ARG A 87 -3.29 10.61 -8.75
C ARG A 87 -4.62 10.46 -7.99
N VAL A 88 -4.85 11.34 -7.03
CA VAL A 88 -6.13 11.45 -6.32
C VAL A 88 -7.17 12.04 -7.28
N THR A 89 -8.21 11.26 -7.63
CA THR A 89 -9.23 11.65 -8.62
C THR A 89 -10.64 11.43 -8.09
N ASP A 90 -11.54 12.37 -8.37
CA ASP A 90 -12.99 12.15 -8.22
C ASP A 90 -13.50 11.27 -9.37
N VAL A 91 -13.87 10.03 -9.05
CA VAL A 91 -14.30 8.98 -9.99
C VAL A 91 -15.49 9.43 -10.85
N THR A 92 -16.31 10.35 -10.36
CA THR A 92 -17.45 10.89 -11.13
C THR A 92 -17.05 11.83 -12.25
N LYS A 93 -15.83 12.37 -12.20
CA LYS A 93 -15.28 13.26 -13.23
C LYS A 93 -14.54 12.48 -14.32
N LEU A 94 -14.37 11.17 -14.16
CA LEU A 94 -13.75 10.31 -15.16
C LEU A 94 -14.65 10.13 -16.39
N GLY A 95 -14.02 10.00 -17.55
CA GLY A 95 -14.71 9.59 -18.77
C GLY A 95 -15.40 8.24 -18.61
N ALA A 96 -16.40 7.96 -19.44
CA ALA A 96 -17.16 6.71 -19.34
C ALA A 96 -16.26 5.47 -19.51
N LEU A 97 -15.30 5.52 -20.44
CA LEU A 97 -14.34 4.45 -20.69
C LEU A 97 -13.36 4.28 -19.52
N GLU A 98 -12.75 5.39 -19.06
CA GLU A 98 -11.81 5.38 -17.93
C GLU A 98 -12.46 4.81 -16.67
N ARG A 99 -13.67 5.25 -16.36
CA ARG A 99 -14.44 4.75 -15.21
C ARG A 99 -14.74 3.26 -15.35
N ARG A 100 -15.08 2.78 -16.55
CA ARG A 100 -15.32 1.35 -16.80
C ARG A 100 -14.06 0.53 -16.53
N LEU A 101 -12.93 0.92 -17.12
CA LEU A 101 -11.65 0.22 -16.95
C LEU A 101 -11.20 0.20 -15.47
N PHE A 102 -11.41 1.31 -14.76
CA PHE A 102 -11.12 1.39 -13.33
C PHE A 102 -11.96 0.40 -12.52
N ILE A 103 -13.27 0.33 -12.77
CA ILE A 103 -14.16 -0.62 -12.10
C ILE A 103 -13.77 -2.07 -12.44
N GLU A 104 -13.45 -2.37 -13.70
CA GLU A 104 -13.00 -3.70 -14.13
C GLU A 104 -11.72 -4.12 -13.39
N LYS A 105 -10.76 -3.21 -13.22
CA LYS A 105 -9.52 -3.47 -12.47
C LYS A 105 -9.77 -3.75 -10.99
N LEU A 106 -10.72 -3.05 -10.36
CA LEU A 106 -11.13 -3.28 -8.97
C LEU A 106 -11.78 -4.66 -8.80
N ILE A 107 -12.71 -5.01 -9.70
CA ILE A 107 -13.42 -6.30 -9.64
C ILE A 107 -12.45 -7.47 -9.85
N LYS A 108 -11.44 -7.33 -10.70
CA LYS A 108 -10.47 -8.40 -11.00
C LYS A 108 -9.79 -8.98 -9.76
N HIS A 109 -9.57 -8.18 -8.71
CA HIS A 109 -8.83 -8.60 -7.52
C HIS A 109 -9.71 -8.77 -6.27
N ILE A 110 -11.03 -8.51 -6.38
CA ILE A 110 -11.93 -8.42 -5.24
C ILE A 110 -12.05 -9.74 -4.45
N GLU A 111 -11.98 -10.88 -5.13
CA GLU A 111 -12.08 -12.20 -4.49
C GLU A 111 -10.88 -12.47 -3.56
N ASN A 112 -9.67 -12.17 -4.04
CA ASN A 112 -8.45 -12.34 -3.27
C ASN A 112 -8.38 -11.38 -2.07
N ASP A 113 -8.79 -10.13 -2.28
CA ASP A 113 -8.84 -9.12 -1.23
C ASP A 113 -9.86 -9.48 -0.14
N ASN A 114 -11.06 -9.93 -0.55
CA ASN A 114 -12.09 -10.42 0.36
C ASN A 114 -11.62 -11.66 1.14
N LEU A 115 -10.96 -12.61 0.48
CA LEU A 115 -10.41 -13.79 1.15
C LEU A 115 -9.41 -13.37 2.24
N ARG A 116 -8.49 -12.46 1.93
CA ARG A 116 -7.50 -11.94 2.89
C ARG A 116 -8.16 -11.18 4.04
N LEU A 117 -9.21 -10.41 3.77
CA LEU A 117 -9.99 -9.71 4.80
C LEU A 117 -10.67 -10.71 5.75
N LEU A 118 -11.37 -11.71 5.20
CA LEU A 118 -12.08 -12.72 5.99
C LEU A 118 -11.12 -13.58 6.83
N GLN A 119 -9.96 -13.93 6.30
CA GLN A 119 -8.91 -14.62 7.07
C GLN A 119 -8.46 -13.80 8.28
N LYS A 120 -8.15 -12.50 8.07
CA LYS A 120 -7.76 -11.59 9.17
C LYS A 120 -8.87 -11.41 10.19
N LEU A 121 -10.13 -11.34 9.75
CA LEU A 121 -11.28 -11.23 10.66
C LEU A 121 -11.44 -12.51 11.50
N ARG A 122 -11.31 -13.68 10.89
CA ARG A 122 -11.33 -14.96 11.61
C ARG A 122 -10.23 -15.04 12.66
N GLU A 123 -8.99 -14.72 12.30
CA GLU A 123 -7.86 -14.71 13.24
C GLU A 123 -8.05 -13.75 14.43
N ARG A 124 -8.83 -12.68 14.26
CA ARG A 124 -9.15 -11.74 15.33
C ARG A 124 -10.29 -12.21 16.23
N ILE A 125 -11.21 -13.01 15.70
CA ILE A 125 -12.33 -13.57 16.47
C ILE A 125 -11.88 -14.81 17.25
N ASP A 126 -10.97 -15.61 16.67
CA ASP A 126 -10.47 -16.85 17.29
C ASP A 126 -9.42 -16.58 18.41
N ARG A 127 -8.91 -15.36 18.54
CA ARG A 127 -7.99 -14.91 19.61
C ARG A 127 -8.74 -14.31 20.78
#